data_AF-A0A1Q5HXL2-F1
#
_entry.id   AF-A0A1Q5HXL2-F1
#
_cell.length_a   1.000
_cell.length_b   1.000
_cell.length_c   1.000
_cell.angle_alpha   90.00
_cell.angle_beta   90.00
_cell.angle_gamma   90.00
#
_symmetry.space_group_name_H-M   'P 1'
#
loop_
_entity.id
_entity.type
_entity.pdbx_description
1 polymer ?
#
loop_
_entity_poly.entity_id
_entity_poly.type
_entity_poly.pdbx_seq_one_letter_code
_entity_poly.pdbx_strand_id
1 'polypeptide(L)'
;MSDFPFVYLNHGPLDPDTFDKADGAWIAFQQPVTEADLAFTARFCPEPIHGFFHGDDELFSCESPGDVYDSIVAHSWGAGEFPVTEEAAAAFSASVEQWVREIHQHTPIAFFMGPGATLGEDPWETWSRQRVGTVVMPWLQQYLAAHPDLPQDDADDDLDWDKPVVPMNRGWLRCPLHEFDVDDVAGLPVDARP
;
A
#
# COMPACT_ATOMS: atom_id res chain seq x y z
N MET A 1 17.21 8.59 -3.47
CA MET A 1 16.60 7.82 -4.56
C MET A 1 16.33 6.45 -4.04
N SER A 2 15.05 6.08 -4.04
CA SER A 2 14.61 4.79 -3.54
C SER A 2 14.85 3.74 -4.63
N ASP A 3 15.56 2.65 -4.30
CA ASP A 3 15.81 1.53 -5.22
C ASP A 3 15.14 0.30 -4.64
N PHE A 4 13.88 0.05 -4.99
CA PHE A 4 13.14 -1.11 -4.47
C PHE A 4 13.37 -2.32 -5.38
N PRO A 5 13.45 -3.55 -4.85
CA PRO A 5 13.55 -4.73 -5.73
C PRO A 5 12.22 -5.12 -6.42
N PHE A 6 11.17 -4.30 -6.31
CA PHE A 6 9.80 -4.55 -6.76
C PHE A 6 9.08 -3.26 -7.18
N VAL A 7 7.90 -3.38 -7.80
CA VAL A 7 7.06 -2.23 -8.18
C VAL A 7 6.53 -1.53 -6.93
N TYR A 8 6.86 -0.25 -6.75
CA TYR A 8 6.41 0.59 -5.64
C TYR A 8 5.56 1.74 -6.21
N LEU A 9 4.25 1.69 -5.97
CA LEU A 9 3.33 2.73 -6.42
C LEU A 9 2.95 3.62 -5.25
N ASN A 10 3.31 4.89 -5.35
CA ASN A 10 2.81 5.89 -4.43
C ASN A 10 1.37 6.27 -4.84
N HIS A 11 0.40 6.01 -3.98
CA HIS A 11 -1.00 6.39 -4.20
C HIS A 11 -1.44 7.63 -3.41
N GLY A 12 -0.51 8.26 -2.69
CA GLY A 12 -0.79 9.49 -1.96
C GLY A 12 0.50 10.16 -1.48
N PRO A 13 0.80 11.39 -1.91
CA PRO A 13 1.95 12.13 -1.42
C PRO A 13 1.81 12.31 0.09
N LEU A 14 2.86 11.97 0.81
CA LEU A 14 3.01 12.41 2.20
C LEU A 14 3.48 13.87 2.21
N ASP A 15 2.66 14.76 1.65
CA ASP A 15 2.85 16.20 1.67
C ASP A 15 1.87 16.78 2.71
N PRO A 16 2.34 17.60 3.68
CA PRO A 16 1.52 18.28 4.68
C PRO A 16 0.21 18.89 4.15
N ASP A 17 0.18 19.34 2.91
CA ASP A 17 -0.99 19.99 2.30
C ASP A 17 -1.99 19.01 1.65
N THR A 18 -1.63 17.73 1.48
CA THR A 18 -2.41 16.71 0.76
C THR A 18 -2.49 15.34 1.46
N PHE A 19 -2.19 15.32 2.76
CA PHE A 19 -2.07 14.11 3.58
C PHE A 19 -3.39 13.31 3.72
N ASP A 20 -4.55 13.92 3.40
CA ASP A 20 -5.90 13.35 3.54
C ASP A 20 -6.25 12.14 2.64
N LYS A 21 -5.36 11.71 1.75
CA LYS A 21 -5.64 10.64 0.76
C LYS A 21 -4.87 9.34 0.99
N ALA A 22 -3.95 9.31 1.94
CA ALA A 22 -2.95 8.25 2.03
C ALA A 22 -3.34 7.15 3.03
N ASP A 23 -4.59 6.69 3.02
CA ASP A 23 -5.21 5.91 4.10
C ASP A 23 -4.90 4.40 4.14
N GLY A 24 -3.86 3.93 3.45
CA GLY A 24 -3.51 2.51 3.55
C GLY A 24 -2.40 2.06 2.63
N ALA A 25 -2.14 0.76 2.64
CA ALA A 25 -1.20 0.10 1.75
C ALA A 25 -1.65 -1.31 1.38
N TRP A 26 -1.25 -1.73 0.18
CA TRP A 26 -1.52 -3.03 -0.42
C TRP A 26 -0.19 -3.69 -0.78
N ILE A 27 -0.06 -4.98 -0.45
CA ILE A 27 1.14 -5.79 -0.67
C ILE A 27 0.72 -7.09 -1.34
N ALA A 28 1.05 -7.22 -2.61
CA ALA A 28 0.93 -8.48 -3.32
C ALA A 28 2.24 -9.26 -3.21
N PHE A 29 2.15 -10.56 -2.92
CA PHE A 29 3.33 -11.42 -2.80
C PHE A 29 3.62 -12.15 -4.13
N GLN A 30 4.89 -12.48 -4.38
CA GLN A 30 5.29 -13.25 -5.57
C GLN A 30 4.88 -14.73 -5.49
N GLN A 31 4.64 -15.22 -4.27
CA GLN A 31 4.29 -16.60 -3.97
C GLN A 31 3.32 -16.61 -2.78
N PRO A 32 2.51 -17.67 -2.64
CA PRO A 32 1.65 -17.83 -1.47
C PRO A 32 2.44 -17.76 -0.16
N VAL A 33 1.91 -17.01 0.81
CA VAL A 33 2.51 -16.74 2.11
C VAL A 33 1.75 -17.49 3.21
N THR A 34 2.40 -17.68 4.35
CA THR A 34 1.80 -18.32 5.52
C THR A 34 1.18 -17.29 6.46
N GLU A 35 0.35 -17.76 7.39
CA GLU A 35 -0.16 -16.92 8.48
C GLU A 35 0.97 -16.27 9.30
N ALA A 36 2.12 -16.95 9.45
CA ALA A 36 3.27 -16.40 10.13
C ALA A 36 3.92 -15.23 9.36
N ASP A 37 3.92 -15.29 8.02
CA ASP A 37 4.42 -14.21 7.17
C ASP A 37 3.49 -12.99 7.22
N LEU A 38 2.17 -13.21 7.24
CA LEU A 38 1.18 -12.14 7.43
C LEU A 38 1.31 -11.50 8.82
N ALA A 39 1.48 -12.32 9.87
CA ALA A 39 1.71 -11.82 11.23
C ALA A 39 3.03 -11.03 11.33
N PHE A 40 4.09 -11.46 10.63
CA PHE A 40 5.34 -10.70 10.52
C PHE A 40 5.10 -9.34 9.83
N THR A 41 4.38 -9.35 8.70
CA THR A 41 4.03 -8.16 7.92
C THR A 41 3.27 -7.14 8.77
N ALA A 42 2.22 -7.58 9.48
CA ALA A 42 1.39 -6.72 10.33
C ALA A 42 2.16 -6.20 11.55
N ARG A 43 2.99 -7.03 12.19
CA ARG A 43 3.71 -6.68 13.43
C ARG A 43 4.57 -5.43 13.31
N PHE A 44 5.15 -5.19 12.13
CA PHE A 44 6.06 -4.07 11.89
C PHE A 44 5.42 -2.95 11.05
N CYS A 45 4.11 -3.04 10.80
CA CYS A 45 3.38 -2.01 10.08
C CYS A 45 3.45 -0.68 10.86
N PRO A 46 3.90 0.41 10.22
CA PRO A 46 4.00 1.70 10.91
C PRO A 46 2.61 2.32 11.13
N GLU A 47 2.42 2.96 12.27
CA GLU A 47 1.27 3.86 12.46
C GLU A 47 1.35 5.02 11.45
N PRO A 48 0.23 5.50 10.91
CA PRO A 48 -1.17 5.17 11.24
C PRO A 48 -1.76 4.01 10.44
N ILE A 49 -1.07 3.49 9.42
CA ILE A 49 -1.61 2.42 8.55
C ILE A 49 -1.67 1.04 9.24
N HIS A 50 -1.18 0.95 10.48
CA HIS A 50 -1.42 -0.15 11.41
C HIS A 50 -2.80 -0.04 12.08
N GLY A 51 -3.87 -0.01 11.30
CA GLY A 51 -5.24 0.01 11.81
C GLY A 51 -5.96 -1.28 11.49
N PHE A 52 -6.51 -1.33 10.28
CA PHE A 52 -7.25 -2.47 9.77
C PHE A 52 -6.36 -3.35 8.93
N PHE A 53 -6.45 -4.66 9.10
CA PHE A 53 -5.72 -5.60 8.27
C PHE A 53 -6.67 -6.54 7.55
N HIS A 54 -6.44 -6.68 6.25
CA HIS A 54 -7.12 -7.65 5.41
C HIS A 54 -6.08 -8.45 4.67
N GLY A 55 -6.27 -9.76 4.56
CA GLY A 55 -5.33 -10.53 3.76
C GLY A 55 -5.61 -12.02 3.69
N ASP A 56 -4.96 -12.63 2.73
CA ASP A 56 -4.89 -14.07 2.47
C ASP A 56 -3.44 -14.46 2.14
N ASP A 57 -3.24 -15.64 1.56
CA ASP A 57 -1.90 -16.11 1.21
C ASP A 57 -1.29 -15.37 0.00
N GLU A 58 -2.01 -14.53 -0.75
CA GLU A 58 -1.46 -13.83 -1.91
C GLU A 58 -1.43 -12.30 -1.73
N LEU A 59 -2.34 -11.75 -0.93
CA LEU A 59 -2.53 -10.31 -0.76
C LEU A 59 -2.64 -9.92 0.71
N PHE A 60 -1.98 -8.82 1.07
CA PHE A 60 -2.17 -8.12 2.33
C PHE A 60 -2.57 -6.67 2.05
N SER A 61 -3.54 -6.17 2.80
CA SER A 61 -3.96 -4.77 2.81
C SER A 61 -4.00 -4.28 4.26
N CYS A 62 -3.60 -3.03 4.45
CA CYS A 62 -3.70 -2.34 5.72
C CYS A 62 -4.24 -0.92 5.53
N GLU A 63 -5.08 -0.46 6.43
CA GLU A 63 -5.68 0.87 6.37
C GLU A 63 -5.64 1.59 7.71
N SER A 64 -5.67 2.91 7.65
CA SER A 64 -5.73 3.76 8.83
C SER A 64 -7.12 3.72 9.49
N PRO A 65 -7.22 3.97 10.81
CA PRO A 65 -8.50 4.00 11.48
C PRO A 65 -9.25 5.33 11.23
N GLY A 66 -9.81 5.51 10.04
CA GLY A 66 -10.66 6.64 9.67
C GLY A 66 -9.93 7.99 9.60
N ASP A 67 -10.67 9.10 9.70
CA ASP A 67 -10.22 10.50 9.48
C ASP A 67 -9.21 11.04 10.52
N VAL A 68 -8.43 10.18 11.20
CA VAL A 68 -7.43 10.56 12.21
C VAL A 68 -5.99 10.36 11.75
N TYR A 69 -5.80 9.98 10.49
CA TYR A 69 -4.50 9.74 9.84
C TYR A 69 -3.46 10.83 10.16
N ASP A 70 -3.75 12.08 9.79
CA ASP A 70 -2.86 13.22 9.98
C ASP A 70 -2.52 13.48 11.45
N SER A 71 -3.51 13.28 12.33
CA SER A 71 -3.33 13.48 13.78
C SER A 71 -2.40 12.44 14.39
N ILE A 72 -2.52 11.19 13.97
CA ILE A 72 -1.59 10.13 14.38
C ILE A 72 -0.21 10.42 13.80
N VAL A 73 -0.10 10.88 12.56
CA VAL A 73 1.21 11.14 11.95
C VAL A 73 1.95 12.25 12.70
N ALA A 74 1.27 13.36 12.95
CA ALA A 74 1.79 14.46 13.73
C ALA A 74 2.26 14.02 15.13
N HIS A 75 1.54 13.07 15.76
CA HIS A 75 1.83 12.58 17.10
C HIS A 75 2.97 11.55 17.15
N SER A 76 2.92 10.53 16.31
CA SER A 76 3.83 9.39 16.34
C SER A 76 5.17 9.68 15.64
N TRP A 77 5.20 10.63 14.69
CA TRP A 77 6.38 10.94 13.88
C TRP A 77 6.85 12.39 14.01
N GLY A 78 6.06 13.26 14.62
CA GLY A 78 6.36 14.67 14.84
C GLY A 78 6.50 15.03 16.32
N ALA A 79 6.32 16.33 16.61
CA ALA A 79 6.29 16.85 17.99
C ALA A 79 4.87 16.85 18.60
N GLY A 80 3.89 16.23 17.94
CA GLY A 80 2.47 16.29 18.33
C GLY A 80 1.75 17.58 17.93
N GLU A 81 2.35 18.38 17.06
CA GLU A 81 1.77 19.63 16.55
C GLU A 81 1.03 19.39 15.23
N PHE A 82 -0.16 19.99 15.09
CA PHE A 82 -0.94 19.96 13.85
C PHE A 82 -0.85 21.33 13.15
N PRO A 83 -0.73 21.40 11.81
CA PRO A 83 -0.72 20.31 10.81
C PRO A 83 0.56 19.46 10.83
N VAL A 84 0.53 18.31 10.14
CA VAL A 84 1.70 17.43 9.93
C VAL A 84 2.85 18.27 9.37
N THR A 85 4.04 18.15 9.96
CA THR A 85 5.24 18.85 9.48
C THR A 85 5.93 18.05 8.38
N GLU A 86 6.72 18.70 7.52
CA GLU A 86 7.57 18.03 6.53
C GLU A 86 8.48 16.98 7.17
N GLU A 87 9.00 17.26 8.37
CA GLU A 87 9.87 16.35 9.12
C GLU A 87 9.10 15.09 9.57
N ALA A 88 7.87 15.24 10.06
CA ALA A 88 7.03 14.11 10.47
C ALA A 88 6.62 13.27 9.26
N ALA A 89 6.24 13.92 8.15
CA ALA A 89 5.93 13.27 6.89
C ALA A 89 7.11 12.45 6.35
N ALA A 90 8.31 13.04 6.34
CA ALA A 90 9.53 12.38 5.91
C ALA A 90 9.91 11.20 6.82
N ALA A 91 9.76 11.35 8.13
CA ALA A 91 10.02 10.28 9.10
C ALA A 91 9.06 9.09 8.92
N PHE A 92 7.76 9.37 8.78
CA PHE A 92 6.76 8.33 8.49
C PHE A 92 7.05 7.63 7.16
N SER A 93 7.31 8.40 6.09
CA SER A 93 7.64 7.81 4.79
C SER A 93 8.86 6.89 4.88
N ALA A 94 9.93 7.32 5.54
CA ALA A 94 11.13 6.51 5.69
C ALA A 94 10.84 5.19 6.45
N SER A 95 9.93 5.24 7.43
CA SER A 95 9.50 4.03 8.13
C SER A 95 8.70 3.08 7.24
N VAL A 96 7.80 3.60 6.39
CA VAL A 96 7.07 2.80 5.40
C VAL A 96 8.05 2.13 4.42
N GLU A 97 9.01 2.89 3.89
CA GLU A 97 10.02 2.35 2.97
C GLU A 97 10.88 1.26 3.63
N GLN A 98 11.28 1.46 4.88
CA GLN A 98 12.02 0.45 5.63
C GLN A 98 11.19 -0.81 5.85
N TRP A 99 9.94 -0.66 6.28
CA TRP A 99 9.02 -1.76 6.54
C TRP A 99 8.83 -2.65 5.30
N VAL A 100 8.56 -2.07 4.13
CA VAL A 100 8.36 -2.86 2.89
C VAL A 100 9.64 -3.54 2.42
N ARG A 101 10.81 -2.96 2.71
CA ARG A 101 12.11 -3.58 2.41
C ARG A 101 12.36 -4.79 3.31
N GLU A 102 12.03 -4.68 4.60
CA GLU A 102 12.15 -5.78 5.55
C GLU A 102 11.19 -6.93 5.19
N ILE A 103 9.95 -6.61 4.83
CA ILE A 103 9.00 -7.61 4.30
C ILE A 103 9.57 -8.29 3.07
N HIS A 104 10.05 -7.55 2.07
CA HIS A 104 10.58 -8.16 0.84
C HIS A 104 11.77 -9.08 1.09
N GLN A 105 12.63 -8.77 2.07
CA GLN A 105 13.74 -9.64 2.46
C GLN A 105 13.26 -10.96 3.10
N HIS A 106 12.14 -10.93 3.79
CA HIS A 106 11.52 -12.10 4.41
C HIS A 106 10.69 -12.91 3.41
N THR A 107 9.85 -12.20 2.65
CA THR A 107 8.81 -12.74 1.77
C THR A 107 8.74 -11.88 0.51
N PRO A 108 9.17 -12.39 -0.66
CA PRO A 108 9.28 -11.58 -1.87
C PRO A 108 7.95 -10.94 -2.30
N ILE A 109 7.95 -9.61 -2.38
CA ILE A 109 6.84 -8.76 -2.84
C ILE A 109 6.81 -8.71 -4.37
N ALA A 110 5.62 -8.88 -4.96
CA ALA A 110 5.35 -8.67 -6.38
C ALA A 110 5.18 -7.17 -6.67
N PHE A 111 4.30 -6.51 -5.93
CA PHE A 111 4.17 -5.05 -5.92
C PHE A 111 3.68 -4.55 -4.56
N PHE A 112 3.98 -3.27 -4.29
CA PHE A 112 3.49 -2.49 -3.17
C PHE A 112 2.75 -1.27 -3.71
N MET A 113 1.60 -0.96 -3.12
CA MET A 113 0.90 0.31 -3.31
C MET A 113 0.67 0.93 -1.94
N GLY A 114 1.09 2.17 -1.72
CA GLY A 114 0.96 2.77 -0.39
C GLY A 114 1.49 4.20 -0.33
N PRO A 115 1.47 4.82 0.87
CA PRO A 115 2.01 6.16 1.07
C PRO A 115 3.50 6.24 0.75
N GLY A 116 3.96 7.38 0.23
CA GLY A 116 5.38 7.61 -0.06
C GLY A 116 5.77 9.08 -0.08
N ALA A 117 7.08 9.33 0.05
CA ALA A 117 7.66 10.65 0.26
C ALA A 117 7.43 11.65 -0.89
N THR A 118 7.23 11.18 -2.12
CA THR A 118 7.19 12.07 -3.29
C THR A 118 6.13 11.65 -4.30
N LEU A 119 5.36 12.64 -4.78
CA LEU A 119 4.64 12.55 -6.06
C LEU A 119 5.45 13.27 -7.13
N GLY A 120 5.87 12.54 -8.14
CA GLY A 120 6.57 13.09 -9.29
C GLY A 120 8.03 13.39 -8.97
N GLU A 121 8.89 13.12 -9.94
CA GLU A 121 10.35 13.32 -9.92
C GLU A 121 11.21 12.20 -9.34
N ASP A 122 10.67 11.15 -8.70
CA ASP A 122 11.47 9.94 -8.43
C ASP A 122 11.53 9.06 -9.69
N PRO A 123 12.73 8.78 -10.25
CA PRO A 123 12.90 7.80 -11.31
C PRO A 123 12.30 6.43 -10.97
N TRP A 124 12.27 6.07 -9.69
CA TRP A 124 11.66 4.82 -9.24
C TRP A 124 10.14 4.80 -9.36
N GLU A 125 9.49 5.91 -9.00
CA GLU A 125 8.03 6.05 -9.17
C GLU A 125 7.67 5.97 -10.66
N THR A 126 8.43 6.68 -11.50
CA THR A 126 8.26 6.63 -12.96
C THR A 126 8.42 5.20 -13.48
N TRP A 127 9.48 4.51 -13.05
CA TRP A 127 9.74 3.11 -13.40
C TRP A 127 8.63 2.15 -12.96
N SER A 128 8.06 2.38 -11.78
CA SER A 128 6.97 1.58 -11.20
C SER A 128 5.65 1.84 -11.95
N ARG A 129 5.33 3.09 -12.28
CA ARG A 129 4.14 3.46 -13.09
C ARG A 129 4.15 2.79 -14.46
N GLN A 130 5.29 2.74 -15.14
CA GLN A 130 5.45 2.02 -16.42
C GLN A 130 5.20 0.50 -16.32
N ARG A 131 5.22 -0.07 -15.12
CA ARG A 131 5.02 -1.50 -14.86
C ARG A 131 3.63 -1.87 -14.38
N VAL A 132 2.75 -0.91 -14.15
CA VAL A 132 1.36 -1.17 -13.76
C VAL A 132 0.71 -2.15 -14.74
N GLY A 133 0.77 -1.85 -16.05
CA GLY A 133 0.15 -2.68 -17.08
C GLY A 133 0.78 -4.07 -17.28
N THR A 134 2.02 -4.29 -16.84
CA THR A 134 2.76 -5.54 -17.09
C THR A 134 2.99 -6.40 -15.84
N VAL A 135 2.87 -5.81 -14.64
CA VAL A 135 3.05 -6.50 -13.36
C VAL A 135 1.76 -6.47 -12.55
N VAL A 136 1.25 -5.28 -12.24
CA VAL A 136 0.12 -5.12 -11.31
C VAL A 136 -1.18 -5.60 -11.93
N MET A 137 -1.51 -5.17 -13.15
CA MET A 137 -2.75 -5.54 -13.81
C MET A 137 -2.86 -7.05 -14.08
N PRO A 138 -1.83 -7.74 -14.63
CA PRO A 138 -1.91 -9.18 -14.82
C PRO A 138 -2.02 -9.95 -13.49
N TRP A 139 -1.28 -9.52 -12.46
CA TRP A 139 -1.35 -10.15 -11.13
C TRP A 139 -2.76 -10.03 -10.55
N LEU A 140 -3.33 -8.83 -10.57
CA LEU A 140 -4.67 -8.58 -10.04
C LEU A 140 -5.74 -9.36 -10.80
N GLN A 141 -5.64 -9.43 -12.13
CA GLN A 141 -6.56 -10.24 -12.95
C GLN A 141 -6.48 -11.74 -12.58
N GLN A 142 -5.27 -12.26 -12.35
CA GLN A 142 -5.07 -13.64 -11.93
C GLN A 142 -5.65 -13.89 -10.53
N TYR A 143 -5.33 -13.03 -9.57
CA TYR A 143 -5.84 -13.09 -8.21
C TYR A 143 -7.37 -13.09 -8.18
N LEU A 144 -8.00 -12.14 -8.89
CA LEU A 144 -9.46 -12.04 -8.99
C LEU A 144 -10.12 -13.24 -9.71
N ALA A 145 -9.41 -13.92 -10.59
CA ALA A 145 -9.91 -15.13 -11.25
C ALA A 145 -9.79 -16.37 -10.34
N ALA A 146 -8.76 -16.43 -9.50
CA ALA A 146 -8.54 -17.51 -8.53
C ALA A 146 -9.48 -17.42 -7.32
N HIS A 147 -9.98 -16.22 -7.00
CA HIS A 147 -10.84 -15.97 -5.84
C HIS A 147 -12.25 -15.49 -6.25
N PRO A 148 -13.07 -16.35 -6.90
CA PRO A 148 -14.44 -16.00 -7.29
C PRO A 148 -15.41 -15.89 -6.10
N ASP A 149 -14.99 -16.35 -4.93
CA ASP A 149 -15.73 -16.39 -3.66
C ASP A 149 -15.56 -15.14 -2.80
N LEU A 150 -14.65 -14.22 -3.15
CA LEU A 150 -14.53 -12.94 -2.46
C LEU A 150 -15.88 -12.19 -2.48
N PRO A 151 -16.32 -11.65 -1.33
CA PRO A 151 -17.53 -10.83 -1.24
C PRO A 151 -17.49 -9.71 -2.30
N GLN A 152 -18.63 -9.44 -2.95
CA GLN A 152 -18.72 -8.38 -3.98
C GLN A 152 -19.08 -7.01 -3.41
N ASP A 153 -19.86 -7.01 -2.33
CA ASP A 153 -20.36 -5.82 -1.67
C ASP A 153 -19.72 -5.72 -0.29
N ASP A 154 -19.60 -4.49 0.21
CA ASP A 154 -19.43 -4.25 1.63
C ASP A 154 -20.69 -4.81 2.29
N ALA A 155 -20.62 -6.06 2.79
CA ALA A 155 -21.54 -6.39 3.85
C ALA A 155 -21.34 -5.30 4.90
N ASP A 156 -22.43 -4.73 5.43
CA ASP A 156 -22.42 -3.83 6.59
C ASP A 156 -21.77 -4.57 7.77
N ASP A 157 -20.46 -4.76 7.70
CA ASP A 157 -19.65 -5.37 8.71
C ASP A 157 -19.41 -4.22 9.68
N ASP A 158 -20.13 -4.26 10.80
CA ASP A 158 -19.74 -3.56 12.02
C ASP A 158 -18.22 -3.73 12.16
N LEU A 159 -17.47 -2.67 11.83
CA LEU A 159 -16.01 -2.63 11.84
C LEU A 159 -15.56 -2.95 13.27
N ASP A 160 -15.35 -4.23 13.53
CA ASP A 160 -14.90 -4.74 14.81
C ASP A 160 -13.40 -4.52 14.89
N TRP A 161 -13.02 -3.35 15.41
CA TRP A 161 -11.67 -2.83 15.55
C TRP A 161 -10.71 -3.75 16.32
N ASP A 162 -11.24 -4.77 17.01
CA ASP A 162 -10.46 -5.73 17.79
C ASP A 162 -10.08 -7.01 17.00
N LYS A 163 -10.49 -7.15 15.73
CA LYS A 163 -10.14 -8.33 14.89
C LYS A 163 -8.79 -8.15 14.19
N PRO A 164 -7.87 -9.13 14.28
CA PRO A 164 -6.49 -8.97 13.84
C PRO A 164 -6.29 -8.97 12.32
N VAL A 165 -7.09 -9.73 11.56
CA VAL A 165 -7.15 -9.72 10.09
C VAL A 165 -8.52 -10.27 9.67
N VAL A 166 -9.21 -9.63 8.71
CA VAL A 166 -10.44 -10.19 8.11
C VAL A 166 -10.22 -10.53 6.62
N PRO A 167 -11.03 -11.42 6.01
CA PRO A 167 -10.87 -11.77 4.60
C PRO A 167 -10.97 -10.56 3.66
N MET A 168 -10.28 -10.64 2.52
CA MET A 168 -10.31 -9.59 1.49
C MET A 168 -11.72 -9.42 0.89
N ASN A 169 -12.07 -8.21 0.46
CA ASN A 169 -13.32 -7.91 -0.25
C ASN A 169 -13.03 -7.49 -1.71
N ARG A 170 -13.82 -8.02 -2.65
CA ARG A 170 -13.67 -7.74 -4.08
C ARG A 170 -14.04 -6.30 -4.44
N GLY A 171 -14.92 -5.67 -3.67
CA GLY A 171 -15.30 -4.25 -3.81
C GLY A 171 -14.11 -3.32 -3.57
N TRP A 172 -13.25 -3.65 -2.60
CA TRP A 172 -12.14 -2.80 -2.17
C TRP A 172 -10.98 -2.81 -3.17
N LEU A 173 -10.80 -3.93 -3.88
CA LEU A 173 -9.84 -4.07 -4.99
C LEU A 173 -10.14 -3.18 -6.20
N ARG A 174 -11.30 -2.51 -6.26
CA ARG A 174 -11.65 -1.57 -7.34
C ARG A 174 -11.14 -0.16 -7.11
N CYS A 175 -10.86 0.23 -5.85
CA CYS A 175 -10.42 1.58 -5.50
C CYS A 175 -9.07 1.95 -6.13
N PRO A 176 -8.02 1.10 -6.03
CA PRO A 176 -6.72 1.39 -6.64
C PRO A 176 -6.80 1.44 -8.18
N LEU A 177 -7.73 0.72 -8.80
CA LEU A 177 -7.86 0.65 -10.26
C LEU A 177 -8.45 1.92 -10.91
N HIS A 178 -9.13 2.78 -10.14
CA HIS A 178 -9.70 4.02 -10.68
C HIS A 178 -8.71 5.18 -10.65
N GLU A 179 -7.68 5.13 -9.80
CA GLU A 179 -6.67 6.19 -9.68
C GLU A 179 -5.56 6.10 -10.72
N PHE A 180 -5.28 4.89 -11.23
CA PHE A 180 -4.38 4.68 -12.36
C PHE A 180 -5.24 4.49 -13.61
N ASP A 181 -5.50 5.56 -14.36
CA ASP A 181 -6.12 5.45 -15.68
C ASP A 181 -5.24 4.52 -16.54
N VAL A 182 -5.72 3.30 -16.77
CA VAL A 182 -4.93 2.24 -17.40
C VAL A 182 -4.54 2.62 -18.83
N ASP A 183 -5.31 3.52 -19.45
CA ASP A 183 -5.06 4.07 -20.79
C ASP A 183 -3.89 5.06 -20.78
N ASP A 184 -3.58 5.73 -19.66
CA ASP A 184 -2.45 6.65 -19.52
C ASP A 184 -1.09 5.92 -19.43
N VAL A 185 -1.08 4.68 -18.91
CA VAL A 185 0.14 3.88 -18.71
C VAL A 185 0.39 2.83 -19.78
N ALA A 186 -0.62 2.43 -20.57
CA ALA A 186 -0.49 1.41 -21.61
C ALA A 186 0.44 1.81 -22.78
N GLY A 187 0.78 3.10 -22.91
CA GLY A 187 1.61 3.64 -24.00
C GLY A 187 3.09 3.89 -23.65
N LEU A 188 3.51 3.70 -22.39
CA LEU A 188 4.87 4.05 -21.98
C LEU A 188 5.87 2.92 -22.31
N PRO A 189 7.03 3.23 -22.91
CA PRO A 189 8.07 2.24 -23.15
C PRO A 189 8.58 1.68 -21.81
N VAL A 190 8.71 0.35 -21.73
CA VAL A 190 9.21 -0.34 -20.54
C VAL A 190 10.74 -0.34 -20.57
N ASP A 191 11.38 0.59 -19.84
CA ASP A 191 12.83 0.60 -19.70
C ASP A 191 13.32 -0.48 -18.73
N ALA A 192 14.48 -1.07 -19.01
CA ALA A 192 15.05 -2.18 -18.25
C ALA A 192 15.77 -1.71 -16.97
N ARG A 193 15.00 -1.47 -15.89
CA ARG A 193 15.47 -0.99 -14.56
C ARG A 193 16.08 0.43 -14.61
N PRO A 194 15.87 1.29 -13.59
CA PRO A 194 16.61 2.54 -13.48
C PRO A 194 18.07 2.28 -13.09
#